data_AF-A0A1M5RCR3-F1
#
_entry.id   AF-A0A1M5RCR3-F1
#
_cell.length_a   1.000
_cell.length_b   1.000
_cell.length_c   1.000
_cell.angle_alpha   90.00
_cell.angle_beta   90.00
_cell.angle_gamma   90.00
#
_symmetry.space_group_name_H-M   'P 1'
#
loop_
_entity.id
_entity.type
_entity.pdbx_description
1 polymer ?
#
loop_
_entity_poly.entity_id
_entity_poly.type
_entity_poly.pdbx_seq_one_letter_code
_entity_poly.pdbx_strand_id
1 'polypeptide(L)'
;MSVLDRIPKRRQESKYKRLSRIYYNRMFPRRHDALEVAWSVFVGVFIGVSPTFGVAIIMTVATCALFKLPKVPGVIADFVANPVTQFGFFYPAGYALGCAIVQPEAISFDFLKEFEQVSWSNFGTIMGNLWHNASGHLFAFLVGIEIIATITGFIFFFIAYFVVGYRKKKWLAAKTGYIHNLIAEDEVLIKETRNKGKKPMMHIYPFKALRPVDPAEAKNISALPYDVMNRAEAKEMAQGLPHSYLRVTRSELELDDSLDAYDPKVYAHARENLDKMIADGVIAHDKKDCLYIYRQTMNGREQYGLVCCVPAEDYFNGTIKKHELTRADKEEDRLRHVLGTNANTGPVFLTYRDEGQFELLADVIKTAPTYDFVTEADGFGHTVWVIEDDAKIAAIRKAFEAVPVSYIADGHHRSAAGARAASYRAEEAKKAGTYTGEEEFNRYLAILFPSTQLKILDYNRVLKSLNGRTPEQLMAEMEKVFDIAPLAEMQSPAKQNQVNFYMGGKWYACTFKAEYLQNLGPVDSLDVALLQKLILKPLFDVDDPRTSKNIDFVGGIRGLGELVKRVDSGECACAFAMYPTTLDQLMNIADAGEIMPPKSTWFEPKLRDGLLVHTLD
;
A
#
# COMPACT_ATOMS: atom_id res chain seq x y z
N MET A 1 -27.71 -24.47 24.56
CA MET A 1 -26.41 -25.05 24.15
C MET A 1 -25.52 -23.93 23.68
N SER A 2 -24.37 -23.74 24.33
CA SER A 2 -23.46 -22.63 24.05
C SER A 2 -22.83 -22.78 22.66
N VAL A 3 -22.50 -21.66 22.01
CA VAL A 3 -21.78 -21.65 20.72
C VAL A 3 -20.40 -22.34 20.82
N LEU A 4 -19.86 -22.49 22.04
CA LEU A 4 -18.61 -23.19 22.32
C LEU A 4 -18.70 -24.72 22.09
N ASP A 5 -19.88 -25.31 22.13
CA ASP A 5 -20.05 -26.76 21.87
C ASP A 5 -19.97 -27.12 20.38
N ARG A 6 -19.86 -26.12 19.48
CA ARG A 6 -19.75 -26.31 18.02
C ARG A 6 -18.34 -26.11 17.47
N ILE A 7 -17.33 -25.93 18.31
CA ILE A 7 -15.94 -25.90 17.84
C ILE A 7 -15.46 -27.34 17.68
N PRO A 8 -15.13 -27.81 16.45
CA PRO A 8 -14.62 -29.16 16.27
C PRO A 8 -13.32 -29.32 17.06
N LYS A 9 -13.30 -30.23 18.05
CA LYS A 9 -12.08 -30.65 18.75
C LYS A 9 -11.01 -30.93 17.69
N ARG A 10 -9.88 -30.20 17.73
CA ARG A 10 -8.74 -30.40 16.84
C ARG A 10 -8.36 -31.89 16.87
N ARG A 11 -8.70 -32.64 15.82
CA ARG A 11 -8.25 -34.02 15.63
C ARG A 11 -6.73 -34.04 15.75
N GLN A 12 -6.19 -34.86 16.64
CA GLN A 12 -4.76 -35.17 16.65
C GLN A 12 -4.37 -35.67 15.25
N GLU A 13 -3.63 -34.86 14.49
CA GLU A 13 -3.15 -35.24 13.16
C GLU A 13 -2.14 -36.38 13.30
N SER A 14 -2.31 -37.43 12.48
CA SER A 14 -1.35 -38.54 12.44
C SER A 14 0.04 -38.05 12.03
N LYS A 15 1.09 -38.71 12.53
CA LYS A 15 2.50 -38.41 12.21
C LYS A 15 2.75 -38.34 10.68
N TYR A 16 2.08 -39.20 9.91
CA TYR A 16 2.13 -39.22 8.45
C TYR A 16 1.51 -37.97 7.79
N LYS A 17 0.35 -37.49 8.26
CA LYS A 17 -0.26 -36.23 7.78
C LYS A 17 0.58 -35.01 8.11
N ARG A 18 1.26 -35.02 9.26
CA ARG A 18 2.16 -33.94 9.67
C ARG A 18 3.42 -33.90 8.80
N LEU A 19 4.02 -35.07 8.52
CA LEU A 19 5.19 -35.20 7.64
C LEU A 19 4.84 -34.81 6.20
N SER A 20 3.73 -35.31 5.64
CA SER A 20 3.32 -34.96 4.27
C SER A 20 3.06 -33.46 4.12
N ARG A 21 2.45 -32.82 5.13
CA ARG A 21 2.27 -31.36 5.15
C ARG A 21 3.59 -30.59 5.19
N ILE A 22 4.60 -31.09 5.90
CA ILE A 22 5.93 -30.46 5.97
C ILE A 22 6.62 -30.54 4.61
N TYR A 23 6.67 -31.73 3.98
CA TYR A 23 7.26 -31.89 2.65
C TYR A 23 6.52 -31.06 1.61
N TYR A 24 5.19 -31.07 1.63
CA TYR A 24 4.35 -30.27 0.73
C TYR A 24 4.55 -28.76 0.89
N ASN A 25 4.74 -28.26 2.11
CA ASN A 25 5.02 -26.84 2.36
C ASN A 25 6.46 -26.43 2.04
N ARG A 26 7.41 -27.38 2.06
CA ARG A 26 8.79 -27.17 1.63
C ARG A 26 8.94 -27.20 0.11
N MET A 27 8.20 -28.07 -0.57
CA MET A 27 8.16 -28.18 -2.03
C MET A 27 7.45 -26.98 -2.68
N PHE A 28 6.42 -26.45 -2.00
CA PHE A 28 5.63 -25.31 -2.47
C PHE A 28 5.56 -24.23 -1.38
N PRO A 29 6.65 -23.46 -1.18
CA PRO A 29 6.73 -22.47 -0.12
C PRO A 29 5.84 -21.25 -0.42
N ARG A 30 5.06 -20.82 0.58
CA ARG A 30 4.05 -19.75 0.44
C ARG A 30 4.60 -18.33 0.30
N ARG A 31 5.89 -18.14 0.57
CA ARG A 31 6.56 -16.82 0.59
C ARG A 31 7.29 -16.48 -0.71
N HIS A 32 7.50 -17.46 -1.58
CA HIS A 32 8.21 -17.26 -2.85
C HIS A 32 7.25 -17.00 -3.99
N ASP A 33 7.74 -16.35 -5.05
CA ASP A 33 6.92 -16.10 -6.22
C ASP A 33 6.62 -17.42 -6.98
N ALA A 34 5.43 -17.50 -7.58
CA ALA A 34 5.00 -18.71 -8.28
C ALA A 34 5.90 -19.02 -9.48
N LEU A 35 6.42 -17.97 -10.14
CA LEU A 35 7.33 -18.08 -11.26
C LEU A 35 8.71 -18.60 -10.81
N GLU A 36 9.24 -18.11 -9.69
CA GLU A 36 10.51 -18.56 -9.12
C GLU A 36 10.48 -20.03 -8.71
N VAL A 37 9.38 -20.47 -8.09
CA VAL A 37 9.19 -21.88 -7.72
C VAL A 37 9.05 -22.75 -8.97
N ALA A 38 8.34 -22.29 -9.99
CA ALA A 38 8.20 -23.02 -11.24
C ALA A 38 9.55 -23.19 -11.97
N TRP A 39 10.37 -22.14 -12.04
CA TRP A 39 11.72 -22.23 -12.60
C TRP A 39 12.63 -23.16 -11.80
N SER A 40 12.50 -23.17 -10.47
CA SER A 40 13.24 -24.11 -9.61
C SER A 40 12.88 -25.56 -9.96
N VAL A 41 11.59 -25.84 -10.15
CA VAL A 41 11.09 -27.16 -10.54
C VAL A 41 11.55 -27.53 -11.94
N PHE A 42 11.53 -26.60 -12.90
CA PHE A 42 12.08 -26.82 -14.24
C PHE A 42 13.53 -27.27 -14.18
N VAL A 43 14.36 -26.54 -13.46
CA VAL A 43 15.80 -26.84 -13.31
C VAL A 43 16.01 -28.24 -12.72
N GLY A 44 15.27 -28.60 -11.67
CA GLY A 44 15.37 -29.91 -11.05
C GLY A 44 14.96 -31.05 -11.99
N VAL A 45 13.84 -30.92 -12.69
CA VAL A 45 13.39 -31.95 -13.65
C VAL A 45 14.34 -32.06 -14.83
N PHE A 46 14.79 -30.94 -15.38
CA PHE A 46 15.71 -30.92 -16.51
C PHE A 46 17.03 -31.62 -16.17
N ILE A 47 17.65 -31.28 -15.04
CA ILE A 47 18.91 -31.86 -14.58
C ILE A 47 18.75 -33.33 -14.19
N GLY A 48 17.63 -33.69 -13.56
CA GLY A 48 17.35 -35.07 -13.17
C GLY A 48 17.16 -36.00 -14.38
N VAL A 49 16.46 -35.55 -15.42
CA VAL A 49 16.25 -36.33 -16.64
C VAL A 49 17.54 -36.43 -17.48
N SER A 50 18.42 -35.43 -17.38
CA SER A 50 19.71 -35.39 -18.09
C SER A 50 20.71 -36.43 -17.55
N PRO A 51 21.71 -36.88 -18.35
CA PRO A 51 22.69 -37.88 -17.94
C PRO A 51 23.78 -37.32 -17.01
N THR A 52 23.40 -37.04 -15.76
CA THR A 52 24.24 -36.36 -14.75
C THR A 52 24.90 -37.30 -13.74
N PHE A 53 24.84 -38.63 -13.94
CA PHE A 53 25.57 -39.69 -13.22
C PHE A 53 25.90 -39.41 -11.74
N GLY A 54 24.87 -39.26 -10.90
CA GLY A 54 25.02 -39.16 -9.44
C GLY A 54 25.37 -37.76 -8.91
N VAL A 55 25.55 -36.75 -9.77
CA VAL A 55 25.76 -35.36 -9.36
C VAL A 55 24.56 -34.44 -9.61
N ALA A 56 23.39 -34.99 -9.98
CA ALA A 56 22.16 -34.27 -10.31
C ALA A 56 21.74 -33.26 -9.22
N ILE A 57 21.74 -33.68 -7.96
CA ILE A 57 21.39 -32.82 -6.82
C ILE A 57 22.37 -31.65 -6.68
N ILE A 58 23.67 -31.90 -6.84
CA ILE A 58 24.72 -30.87 -6.73
C ILE A 58 24.55 -29.85 -7.85
N MET A 59 24.34 -30.32 -9.09
CA MET A 59 24.08 -29.49 -10.26
C MET A 59 22.80 -28.67 -10.11
N THR A 60 21.73 -29.25 -9.57
CA THR A 60 20.47 -28.57 -9.30
C THR A 60 20.63 -27.46 -8.26
N VAL A 61 21.33 -27.73 -7.15
CA VAL A 61 21.60 -26.71 -6.13
C VAL A 61 22.47 -25.58 -6.69
N ALA A 62 23.53 -25.90 -7.43
CA ALA A 62 24.42 -24.92 -8.04
C ALA A 62 23.69 -24.04 -9.07
N THR A 63 22.87 -24.65 -9.92
CA THR A 63 22.08 -23.95 -10.96
C THR A 63 21.01 -23.06 -10.31
N CYS A 64 20.27 -23.57 -9.32
CA CYS A 64 19.32 -22.74 -8.57
C CYS A 64 20.03 -21.61 -7.79
N ALA A 65 21.25 -21.82 -7.30
CA ALA A 65 22.02 -20.75 -6.66
C ALA A 65 22.43 -19.66 -7.67
N LEU A 66 22.93 -20.06 -8.85
CA LEU A 66 23.33 -19.17 -9.93
C LEU A 66 22.19 -18.24 -10.38
N PHE A 67 20.98 -18.80 -10.53
CA PHE A 67 19.79 -18.04 -10.95
C PHE A 67 18.99 -17.43 -9.78
N LYS A 68 19.54 -17.44 -8.55
CA LYS A 68 18.87 -16.94 -7.33
C LYS A 68 17.49 -17.59 -7.05
N LEU A 69 17.29 -18.82 -7.51
CA LEU A 69 16.05 -19.58 -7.36
C LEU A 69 15.99 -20.33 -6.00
N PRO A 70 14.77 -20.64 -5.49
CA PRO A 70 14.57 -21.56 -4.37
C PRO A 70 15.18 -22.97 -4.63
N LYS A 71 16.06 -23.43 -3.73
CA LYS A 71 16.81 -24.68 -3.94
C LYS A 71 15.96 -25.92 -3.65
N VAL A 72 15.12 -25.84 -2.62
CA VAL A 72 14.33 -26.98 -2.13
C VAL A 72 13.33 -27.52 -3.16
N PRO A 73 12.54 -26.69 -3.88
CA PRO A 73 11.65 -27.18 -4.92
C PRO A 73 12.41 -27.89 -6.06
N GLY A 74 13.57 -27.36 -6.47
CA GLY A 74 14.41 -27.99 -7.49
C GLY A 74 14.96 -29.34 -7.05
N VAL A 75 15.52 -29.44 -5.85
CA VAL A 75 16.06 -30.71 -5.32
C VAL A 75 14.97 -31.78 -5.19
N ILE A 76 13.74 -31.39 -4.81
CA ILE A 76 12.63 -32.36 -4.74
C ILE A 76 12.19 -32.79 -6.14
N ALA A 77 12.19 -31.87 -7.11
CA ALA A 77 11.82 -32.16 -8.50
C ALA A 77 12.82 -33.08 -9.21
N ASP A 78 14.09 -33.07 -8.81
CA ASP A 78 15.14 -33.96 -9.31
C ASP A 78 14.77 -35.46 -9.18
N PHE A 79 14.01 -35.83 -8.14
CA PHE A 79 13.56 -37.20 -7.90
C PHE A 79 12.53 -37.73 -8.93
N VAL A 80 12.07 -36.90 -9.87
CA VAL A 80 11.32 -37.39 -11.04
C VAL A 80 12.14 -38.41 -11.82
N ALA A 81 13.47 -38.25 -11.84
CA ALA A 81 14.40 -39.24 -12.34
C ALA A 81 14.88 -40.16 -11.20
N ASN A 82 14.43 -41.40 -11.26
CA ASN A 82 14.88 -42.49 -10.40
C ASN A 82 15.21 -43.69 -11.30
N PRO A 83 15.89 -44.75 -10.80
CA PRO A 83 16.32 -45.86 -11.66
C PRO A 83 15.20 -46.45 -12.53
N VAL A 84 13.95 -46.46 -12.05
CA VAL A 84 12.81 -46.97 -12.82
C VAL A 84 12.42 -46.00 -13.95
N THR A 85 12.24 -44.71 -13.65
CA THR A 85 11.82 -43.72 -14.67
C THR A 85 12.96 -43.37 -15.63
N GLN A 86 14.20 -43.35 -15.16
CA GLN A 86 15.38 -43.00 -15.93
C GLN A 86 15.74 -44.09 -16.94
N PHE A 87 15.94 -45.33 -16.48
CA PHE A 87 16.29 -46.44 -17.37
C PHE A 87 15.07 -47.07 -18.06
N GLY A 88 13.88 -46.98 -17.45
CA GLY A 88 12.66 -47.58 -17.99
C GLY A 88 11.88 -46.67 -18.94
N PHE A 89 12.10 -45.35 -18.92
CA PHE A 89 11.34 -44.42 -19.75
C PHE A 89 12.22 -43.35 -20.41
N PHE A 90 12.85 -42.47 -19.62
CA PHE A 90 13.52 -41.29 -20.16
C PHE A 90 14.66 -41.65 -21.12
N TYR A 91 15.52 -42.60 -20.77
CA TYR A 91 16.68 -42.95 -21.60
C TYR A 91 16.28 -43.73 -22.87
N PRO A 92 15.42 -44.77 -22.81
CA PRO A 92 14.93 -45.42 -24.03
C PRO A 92 14.18 -44.46 -24.96
N ALA A 93 13.32 -43.59 -24.40
CA ALA A 93 12.59 -42.61 -25.20
C ALA A 93 13.54 -41.56 -25.81
N GLY A 94 14.52 -41.11 -25.03
CA GLY A 94 15.53 -40.14 -25.47
C GLY A 94 16.36 -40.72 -26.59
N TYR A 95 16.82 -41.96 -26.45
CA TYR A 95 17.55 -42.65 -27.51
C TYR A 95 16.71 -42.83 -28.77
N ALA A 96 15.46 -43.30 -28.65
CA ALA A 96 14.59 -43.51 -29.81
C ALA A 96 14.30 -42.20 -30.56
N LEU A 97 14.01 -41.12 -29.83
CA LEU A 97 13.81 -39.79 -30.40
C LEU A 97 15.09 -39.27 -31.05
N GLY A 98 16.22 -39.46 -30.38
CA GLY A 98 17.55 -39.14 -30.87
C GLY A 98 17.85 -39.81 -32.21
N CYS A 99 17.65 -41.12 -32.31
CA CYS A 99 17.86 -41.89 -33.53
C CYS A 99 16.92 -41.44 -34.67
N ALA A 100 15.68 -41.07 -34.35
CA ALA A 100 14.75 -40.53 -35.34
C ALA A 100 15.23 -39.19 -35.93
N ILE A 101 15.96 -38.39 -35.16
CA ILE A 101 16.48 -37.07 -35.57
C ILE A 101 17.85 -37.17 -36.24
N VAL A 102 18.79 -37.86 -35.58
CA VAL A 102 20.21 -37.93 -35.96
C VAL A 102 20.46 -38.99 -37.04
N GLN A 103 19.62 -40.02 -37.12
CA GLN A 103 19.77 -41.15 -38.05
C GLN A 103 21.18 -41.74 -38.05
N PRO A 104 21.70 -42.16 -36.88
CA PRO A 104 23.07 -42.68 -36.78
C PRO A 104 23.21 -43.97 -37.59
N GLU A 105 24.38 -44.17 -38.19
CA GLU A 105 24.70 -45.38 -38.95
C GLU A 105 24.52 -46.64 -38.08
N ALA A 106 24.09 -47.75 -38.71
CA ALA A 106 23.92 -49.00 -37.98
C ALA A 106 25.24 -49.42 -37.32
N ILE A 107 25.17 -49.85 -36.06
CA ILE A 107 26.34 -50.37 -35.35
C ILE A 107 26.79 -51.64 -36.08
N SER A 108 27.87 -51.53 -36.86
CA SER A 108 28.51 -52.63 -37.59
C SER A 108 29.59 -53.33 -36.75
N PHE A 109 29.73 -52.91 -35.49
CA PHE A 109 30.78 -53.27 -34.56
C PHE A 109 30.38 -54.42 -33.64
N ASP A 110 31.12 -55.53 -33.65
CA ASP A 110 30.95 -56.64 -32.72
C ASP A 110 31.80 -56.38 -31.46
N PHE A 111 31.18 -55.71 -30.49
CA PHE A 111 31.85 -55.21 -29.29
C PHE A 111 32.59 -56.29 -28.51
N LEU A 112 32.00 -57.47 -28.34
CA LEU A 112 32.60 -58.53 -27.54
C LEU A 112 33.85 -59.10 -28.24
N LYS A 113 33.78 -59.24 -29.57
CA LYS A 113 34.85 -59.83 -30.36
C LYS A 113 36.09 -58.95 -30.48
N GLU A 114 35.93 -57.62 -30.56
CA GLU A 114 37.07 -56.70 -30.56
C GLU A 114 37.63 -56.45 -29.16
N PHE A 115 36.78 -56.46 -28.13
CA PHE A 115 37.22 -56.29 -26.74
C PHE A 115 38.09 -57.47 -26.27
N GLU A 116 37.82 -58.69 -26.75
CA GLU A 116 38.66 -59.87 -26.54
C GLU A 116 40.07 -59.74 -27.18
N GLN A 117 40.27 -58.84 -28.14
CA GLN A 117 41.53 -58.62 -28.85
C GLN A 117 42.33 -57.42 -28.32
N VAL A 118 41.87 -56.80 -27.23
CA VAL A 118 42.52 -55.63 -26.62
C VAL A 118 43.87 -56.00 -26.00
N SER A 119 44.90 -55.26 -26.40
CA SER A 119 46.26 -55.31 -25.86
C SER A 119 46.79 -53.88 -25.68
N TRP A 120 47.88 -53.73 -24.91
CA TRP A 120 48.56 -52.44 -24.75
C TRP A 120 49.01 -51.80 -26.08
N SER A 121 49.25 -52.62 -27.11
CA SER A 121 49.78 -52.16 -28.41
C SER A 121 48.72 -51.63 -29.38
N ASN A 122 47.45 -52.06 -29.22
CA ASN A 122 46.34 -51.71 -30.13
C ASN A 122 45.19 -50.98 -29.41
N PHE A 123 45.34 -50.69 -28.10
CA PHE A 123 44.34 -50.03 -27.27
C PHE A 123 43.82 -48.72 -27.87
N GLY A 124 44.72 -47.83 -28.31
CA GLY A 124 44.33 -46.53 -28.89
C GLY A 124 43.49 -46.68 -30.17
N THR A 125 43.85 -47.63 -31.02
CA THR A 125 43.13 -47.91 -32.28
C THR A 125 41.76 -48.52 -32.02
N ILE A 126 41.67 -49.50 -31.11
CA ILE A 126 40.40 -50.14 -30.74
C ILE A 126 39.47 -49.11 -30.08
N MET A 127 39.97 -48.30 -29.14
CA MET A 127 39.17 -47.24 -28.51
C MET A 127 38.75 -46.14 -29.51
N GLY A 128 39.61 -45.82 -30.48
CA GLY A 128 39.29 -44.86 -31.55
C GLY A 128 38.17 -45.37 -32.46
N ASN A 129 38.23 -46.64 -32.87
CA ASN A 129 37.18 -47.27 -33.68
C ASN A 129 35.87 -47.40 -32.92
N LEU A 130 35.94 -47.79 -31.64
CA LEU A 130 34.78 -47.89 -30.75
C LEU A 130 34.12 -46.51 -30.56
N TRP A 131 34.91 -45.46 -30.35
CA TRP A 131 34.40 -44.10 -30.29
C TRP A 131 33.81 -43.66 -31.63
N HIS A 132 34.48 -43.91 -32.76
CA HIS A 132 33.98 -43.54 -34.08
C HIS A 132 32.62 -44.18 -34.37
N ASN A 133 32.50 -45.50 -34.14
CA ASN A 133 31.27 -46.26 -34.38
C ASN A 133 30.15 -45.98 -33.37
N ALA A 134 30.46 -45.63 -32.13
CA ALA A 134 29.47 -45.35 -31.08
C ALA A 134 29.10 -43.86 -30.97
N SER A 135 29.94 -42.95 -31.47
CA SER A 135 29.77 -41.50 -31.28
C SER A 135 28.46 -40.98 -31.88
N GLY A 136 28.03 -41.51 -33.02
CA GLY A 136 26.74 -41.17 -33.63
C GLY A 136 25.54 -41.54 -32.75
N HIS A 137 25.60 -42.72 -32.11
CA HIS A 137 24.56 -43.20 -31.20
C HIS A 137 24.58 -42.47 -29.85
N LEU A 138 25.77 -42.15 -29.33
CA LEU A 138 25.92 -41.31 -28.15
C LEU A 138 25.40 -39.89 -28.40
N PHE A 139 25.70 -39.32 -29.56
CA PHE A 139 25.18 -38.01 -29.95
C PHE A 139 23.67 -38.04 -30.13
N ALA A 140 23.13 -39.07 -30.79
CA ALA A 140 21.69 -39.30 -30.91
C ALA A 140 21.03 -39.35 -29.52
N PHE A 141 21.57 -40.17 -28.60
CA PHE A 141 21.10 -40.25 -27.22
C PHE A 141 21.09 -38.88 -26.53
N LEU A 142 22.19 -38.12 -26.60
CA LEU A 142 22.30 -36.80 -25.99
C LEU A 142 21.29 -35.81 -26.57
N VAL A 143 21.14 -35.76 -27.90
CA VAL A 143 20.15 -34.88 -28.55
C VAL A 143 18.74 -35.22 -28.09
N GLY A 144 18.37 -36.50 -28.10
CA GLY A 144 17.02 -36.90 -27.75
C GLY A 144 16.71 -36.77 -26.25
N ILE A 145 17.67 -37.06 -25.36
CA ILE A 145 17.45 -36.92 -23.92
C ILE A 145 17.33 -35.45 -23.50
N GLU A 146 18.08 -34.52 -24.10
CA GLU A 146 17.98 -33.08 -23.83
C GLU A 146 16.63 -32.52 -24.28
N ILE A 147 16.09 -33.00 -25.40
CA ILE A 147 14.74 -32.63 -25.86
C ILE A 147 13.68 -33.15 -24.86
N ILE A 148 13.79 -34.41 -24.42
CA ILE A 148 12.86 -34.98 -23.45
C ILE A 148 12.96 -34.28 -22.09
N ALA A 149 14.17 -33.96 -21.63
CA ALA A 149 14.41 -33.21 -20.40
C ALA A 149 13.77 -31.82 -20.46
N THR A 150 13.92 -31.12 -21.58
CA THR A 150 13.33 -29.80 -21.81
C THR A 150 11.81 -29.84 -21.78
N ILE A 151 11.20 -30.76 -22.54
CA ILE A 151 9.74 -30.89 -22.63
C ILE A 151 9.17 -31.26 -21.25
N THR A 152 9.76 -32.25 -20.59
CA THR A 152 9.32 -32.69 -19.26
C THR A 152 9.49 -31.59 -18.22
N GLY A 153 10.61 -30.84 -18.30
CA GLY A 153 10.85 -29.65 -17.48
C GLY A 153 9.75 -28.63 -17.62
N PHE A 154 9.35 -28.27 -18.85
CA PHE A 154 8.27 -27.30 -19.07
C PHE A 154 6.90 -27.81 -18.62
N ILE A 155 6.60 -29.10 -18.77
CA ILE A 155 5.36 -29.69 -18.24
C ILE A 155 5.28 -29.49 -16.71
N PHE A 156 6.36 -29.83 -16.00
CA PHE A 156 6.42 -29.68 -14.55
C PHE A 156 6.49 -28.21 -14.10
N PHE A 157 7.10 -27.33 -14.90
CA PHE A 157 7.06 -25.88 -14.71
C PHE A 157 5.62 -25.37 -14.68
N PHE A 158 4.81 -25.68 -15.70
CA PHE A 158 3.43 -25.22 -15.75
C PHE A 158 2.60 -25.79 -14.61
N ILE A 159 2.76 -27.07 -14.28
CA ILE A 159 2.09 -27.69 -13.12
C ILE A 159 2.44 -26.95 -11.83
N ALA A 160 3.73 -26.70 -11.57
CA ALA A 160 4.18 -25.99 -10.38
C ALA A 160 3.64 -24.55 -10.33
N TYR A 161 3.67 -23.83 -11.46
CA TYR A 161 3.14 -22.47 -11.58
C TYR A 161 1.65 -22.41 -11.21
N PHE A 162 0.83 -23.31 -11.79
CA PHE A 162 -0.61 -23.36 -11.51
C PHE A 162 -0.90 -23.76 -10.06
N VAL A 163 -0.19 -24.76 -9.52
CA VAL A 163 -0.40 -25.23 -8.14
C VAL A 163 -0.03 -24.15 -7.11
N VAL A 164 1.12 -23.50 -7.27
CA VAL A 164 1.57 -22.43 -6.36
C VAL A 164 0.69 -21.20 -6.50
N GLY A 165 0.36 -20.80 -7.73
CA GLY A 165 -0.56 -19.69 -8.02
C GLY A 165 -1.94 -19.89 -7.40
N TYR A 166 -2.52 -21.09 -7.57
CA TYR A 166 -3.81 -21.44 -6.96
C TYR A 166 -3.77 -21.40 -5.43
N ARG A 167 -2.70 -21.91 -4.80
CA ARG A 167 -2.53 -21.86 -3.34
C ARG A 167 -2.38 -20.44 -2.81
N LYS A 168 -1.62 -19.58 -3.51
CA LYS A 168 -1.46 -18.16 -3.18
C LYS A 168 -2.81 -17.45 -3.26
N LYS A 169 -3.57 -17.68 -4.33
CA LYS A 169 -4.93 -17.13 -4.51
C LYS A 169 -5.91 -17.60 -3.43
N LYS A 170 -5.91 -18.90 -3.09
CA LYS A 170 -6.78 -19.45 -2.03
C LYS A 170 -6.42 -18.96 -0.62
N TRP A 171 -5.13 -18.77 -0.34
CA TRP A 171 -4.67 -18.19 0.92
C TRP A 171 -5.01 -16.70 1.04
N LEU A 172 -4.83 -15.94 -0.04
CA LEU A 172 -5.31 -14.56 -0.14
C LEU A 172 -6.83 -14.50 0.07
N ALA A 173 -7.61 -15.32 -0.63
CA ALA A 173 -9.06 -15.38 -0.48
C ALA A 173 -9.51 -15.74 0.95
N ALA A 174 -8.81 -16.65 1.63
CA ALA A 174 -9.09 -16.99 3.04
C ALA A 174 -8.74 -15.84 4.01
N LYS A 175 -7.69 -15.06 3.70
CA LYS A 175 -7.31 -13.86 4.47
C LYS A 175 -8.30 -12.70 4.22
N THR A 176 -8.75 -12.54 2.97
CA THR A 176 -9.76 -11.55 2.57
C THR A 176 -11.15 -11.90 3.09
N GLY A 177 -11.50 -13.19 3.23
CA GLY A 177 -12.80 -13.63 3.77
C GLY A 177 -13.02 -13.23 5.23
N TYR A 178 -11.97 -13.15 6.04
CA TYR A 178 -12.05 -12.61 7.40
C TYR A 178 -12.35 -11.11 7.39
N ILE A 179 -11.75 -10.37 6.44
CA ILE A 179 -12.00 -8.93 6.24
C ILE A 179 -13.41 -8.69 5.67
N HIS A 180 -13.88 -9.55 4.76
CA HIS A 180 -15.24 -9.46 4.23
C HIS A 180 -16.29 -9.76 5.29
N ASN A 181 -16.02 -10.68 6.21
CA ASN A 181 -16.89 -10.91 7.36
C ASN A 181 -16.89 -9.73 8.34
N LEU A 182 -15.74 -9.07 8.56
CA LEU A 182 -15.68 -7.83 9.34
C LEU A 182 -16.43 -6.67 8.66
N ILE A 183 -16.30 -6.51 7.34
CA ILE A 183 -17.05 -5.49 6.57
C ILE A 183 -18.55 -5.81 6.53
N ALA A 184 -18.93 -7.08 6.43
CA ALA A 184 -20.33 -7.50 6.47
C ALA A 184 -20.92 -7.38 7.87
N GLU A 185 -20.14 -7.65 8.93
CA GLU A 185 -20.51 -7.36 10.32
C GLU A 185 -20.64 -5.85 10.54
N ASP A 186 -19.74 -5.02 9.97
CA ASP A 186 -19.86 -3.56 9.97
C ASP A 186 -21.11 -3.07 9.21
N GLU A 187 -21.45 -3.64 8.06
CA GLU A 187 -22.68 -3.30 7.31
C GLU A 187 -23.96 -3.70 8.07
N VAL A 188 -23.93 -4.82 8.80
CA VAL A 188 -25.02 -5.24 9.68
C VAL A 188 -25.10 -4.32 10.91
N LEU A 189 -23.97 -3.95 11.52
CA LEU A 189 -23.91 -3.02 12.64
C LEU A 189 -24.41 -1.63 12.23
N ILE A 190 -24.06 -1.16 11.03
CA ILE A 190 -24.53 0.10 10.40
C ILE A 190 -26.03 0.05 10.16
N LYS A 191 -26.57 -1.09 9.69
CA LYS A 191 -28.02 -1.28 9.54
C LYS A 191 -28.76 -1.32 10.88
N GLU A 192 -28.16 -1.93 11.89
CA GLU A 192 -28.74 -2.01 13.24
C GLU A 192 -28.66 -0.68 14.01
N THR A 193 -27.61 0.13 13.79
CA THR A 193 -27.48 1.49 14.37
C THR A 193 -28.35 2.52 13.65
N ARG A 194 -28.61 2.37 12.34
CA ARG A 194 -29.59 3.20 11.60
C ARG A 194 -31.02 3.13 12.18
N ASN A 195 -31.34 2.10 12.96
CA ASN A 195 -32.68 1.90 13.53
C ASN A 195 -32.88 2.47 14.95
N LYS A 196 -31.90 3.15 15.54
CA LYS A 196 -32.11 3.91 16.77
C LYS A 196 -32.20 5.38 16.41
N GLY A 197 -33.41 5.95 16.43
CA GLY A 197 -33.72 7.35 16.09
C GLY A 197 -33.10 8.43 16.99
N LYS A 198 -31.85 8.30 17.40
CA LYS A 198 -31.05 9.40 17.91
C LYS A 198 -30.42 10.11 16.73
N LYS A 199 -30.55 11.44 16.68
CA LYS A 199 -29.73 12.25 15.76
C LYS A 199 -28.26 11.97 16.08
N PRO A 200 -27.38 11.80 15.07
CA PRO A 200 -25.95 11.71 15.33
C PRO A 200 -25.50 13.01 16.01
N MET A 201 -24.61 12.87 16.99
CA MET A 201 -24.05 13.96 17.80
C MET A 201 -22.56 13.68 17.95
N MET A 202 -21.73 14.69 17.74
CA MET A 202 -20.29 14.52 17.85
C MET A 202 -19.84 14.65 19.30
N HIS A 203 -19.31 13.56 19.85
CA HIS A 203 -18.67 13.58 21.17
C HIS A 203 -17.16 13.80 21.01
N ILE A 204 -16.61 14.66 21.86
CA ILE A 204 -15.16 14.92 21.93
C ILE A 204 -14.66 14.73 23.37
N TYR A 205 -13.42 14.28 23.48
CA TYR A 205 -12.79 13.92 24.75
C TYR A 205 -11.47 14.65 24.91
N PRO A 206 -11.22 15.28 26.07
CA PRO A 206 -9.90 15.73 26.45
C PRO A 206 -9.01 14.49 26.71
N PHE A 207 -7.70 14.67 26.65
CA PHE A 207 -6.74 13.60 26.89
C PHE A 207 -5.41 14.15 27.42
N LYS A 208 -4.65 13.29 28.11
CA LYS A 208 -3.27 13.58 28.53
C LYS A 208 -2.32 13.39 27.37
N ALA A 209 -2.05 14.47 26.61
CA ALA A 209 -1.15 14.36 25.47
C ALA A 209 0.26 14.00 25.93
N LEU A 210 0.87 13.05 25.24
CA LEU A 210 2.31 12.88 25.25
C LEU A 210 2.90 13.88 24.26
N ARG A 211 3.67 14.85 24.75
CA ARG A 211 4.12 16.02 23.95
C ARG A 211 5.51 16.51 24.36
N PRO A 212 6.20 17.32 23.53
CA PRO A 212 7.50 17.90 23.86
C PRO A 212 7.53 18.61 25.22
N VAL A 213 8.56 18.31 26.02
CA VAL A 213 8.74 18.97 27.33
C VAL A 213 9.32 20.37 27.14
N ASP A 214 10.33 20.51 26.27
CA ASP A 214 10.94 21.78 25.91
C ASP A 214 10.28 22.36 24.64
N PRO A 215 9.59 23.51 24.73
CA PRO A 215 9.04 24.20 23.56
C PRO A 215 10.07 24.49 22.46
N ALA A 216 11.35 24.71 22.81
CA ALA A 216 12.40 25.01 21.84
C ALA A 216 12.71 23.80 20.93
N GLU A 217 12.51 22.58 21.44
CA GLU A 217 12.73 21.34 20.69
C GLU A 217 11.50 20.87 19.92
N ALA A 218 10.32 21.48 20.13
CA ALA A 218 9.08 21.07 19.47
C ALA A 218 9.20 21.08 17.94
N LYS A 219 9.93 22.04 17.37
CA LYS A 219 10.23 22.11 15.93
C LYS A 219 11.01 20.88 15.44
N ASN A 220 12.06 20.48 16.16
CA ASN A 220 12.97 19.39 15.81
C ASN A 220 12.34 18.01 16.03
N ILE A 221 11.44 17.91 17.02
CA ILE A 221 10.67 16.70 17.30
C ILE A 221 9.58 16.52 16.24
N SER A 222 8.85 17.58 15.90
CA SER A 222 7.72 17.48 14.98
C SER A 222 8.11 16.88 13.62
N ALA A 223 7.22 16.07 13.05
CA ALA A 223 7.46 15.40 11.78
C ALA A 223 6.29 15.61 10.82
N LEU A 224 6.57 15.54 9.52
CA LEU A 224 5.51 15.38 8.52
C LEU A 224 4.84 13.99 8.66
N PRO A 225 3.59 13.82 8.21
CA PRO A 225 2.90 12.54 8.28
C PRO A 225 3.61 11.44 7.49
N TYR A 226 3.53 10.21 7.97
CA TYR A 226 4.21 9.04 7.38
C TYR A 226 3.96 8.83 5.87
N ASP A 227 2.83 9.30 5.31
CA ASP A 227 2.38 9.03 3.95
C ASP A 227 2.80 10.08 2.91
N VAL A 228 3.59 11.09 3.31
CA VAL A 228 4.07 12.15 2.40
C VAL A 228 5.53 11.99 1.98
N MET A 229 6.22 10.97 2.49
CA MET A 229 7.58 10.63 2.05
C MET A 229 7.80 9.13 1.86
N ASN A 230 8.90 8.80 1.19
CA ASN A 230 9.49 7.46 1.15
C ASN A 230 10.59 7.30 2.20
N ARG A 231 11.21 6.11 2.28
CA ARG A 231 12.24 5.78 3.29
C ARG A 231 13.51 6.62 3.15
N ALA A 232 13.96 6.88 1.92
CA ALA A 232 15.18 7.67 1.67
C ALA A 232 14.96 9.14 2.07
N GLU A 233 13.84 9.71 1.68
CA GLU A 233 13.42 11.05 2.11
C GLU A 233 13.28 11.14 3.64
N ALA A 234 12.70 10.12 4.30
CA ALA A 234 12.60 10.09 5.76
C ALA A 234 13.98 10.05 6.44
N LYS A 235 14.96 9.33 5.89
CA LYS A 235 16.35 9.31 6.38
C LYS A 235 17.00 10.68 6.28
N GLU A 236 16.83 11.35 5.14
CA GLU A 236 17.36 12.69 4.90
C GLU A 236 16.72 13.72 5.85
N MET A 237 15.39 13.70 5.98
CA MET A 237 14.66 14.59 6.88
C MET A 237 15.01 14.40 8.36
N ALA A 238 15.38 13.18 8.78
CA ALA A 238 15.78 12.88 10.16
C ALA A 238 17.28 13.07 10.43
N GLN A 239 18.07 13.46 9.42
CA GLN A 239 19.51 13.60 9.55
C GLN A 239 19.87 14.75 10.51
N GLY A 240 20.72 14.48 11.50
CA GLY A 240 21.11 15.46 12.51
C GLY A 240 20.03 15.78 13.56
N LEU A 241 18.84 15.17 13.46
CA LEU A 241 17.73 15.32 14.40
C LEU A 241 17.55 14.02 15.22
N PRO A 242 18.23 13.88 16.37
CA PRO A 242 18.18 12.65 17.17
C PRO A 242 16.79 12.35 17.72
N HIS A 243 15.97 13.38 17.96
CA HIS A 243 14.63 13.27 18.52
C HIS A 243 13.50 13.49 17.50
N SER A 244 13.80 13.45 16.20
CA SER A 244 12.76 13.56 15.17
C SER A 244 11.74 12.43 15.32
N TYR A 245 10.46 12.80 15.34
CA TYR A 245 9.37 11.84 15.49
C TYR A 245 9.21 10.91 14.27
N LEU A 246 9.91 11.17 13.16
CA LEU A 246 10.06 10.22 12.06
C LEU A 246 10.68 8.89 12.52
N ARG A 247 11.51 8.90 13.58
CA ARG A 247 12.05 7.66 14.17
C ARG A 247 10.97 6.78 14.79
N VAL A 248 9.81 7.35 15.13
CA VAL A 248 8.63 6.60 15.57
C VAL A 248 7.74 6.24 14.37
N THR A 249 7.34 7.22 13.55
CA THR A 249 6.32 7.01 12.51
C THR A 249 6.84 6.32 11.24
N ARG A 250 8.16 6.38 11.02
CA ARG A 250 8.94 5.80 9.93
C ARG A 250 10.20 5.07 10.47
N SER A 251 10.03 4.27 11.53
CA SER A 251 11.13 3.58 12.23
C SER A 251 11.99 2.69 11.33
N GLU A 252 11.50 2.29 10.15
CA GLU A 252 12.32 1.57 9.17
C GLU A 252 13.50 2.41 8.66
N LEU A 253 13.49 3.74 8.83
CA LEU A 253 14.61 4.61 8.47
C LEU A 253 15.90 4.24 9.22
N GLU A 254 15.82 3.62 10.39
CA GLU A 254 16.98 3.20 11.20
C GLU A 254 17.38 1.73 11.00
N LEU A 255 16.61 0.99 10.20
CA LEU A 255 16.83 -0.43 9.93
C LEU A 255 17.56 -0.63 8.59
N ASP A 256 18.01 -1.86 8.35
CA ASP A 256 18.67 -2.25 7.10
C ASP A 256 17.74 -2.07 5.88
N ASP A 257 18.25 -1.48 4.79
CA ASP A 257 17.44 -1.14 3.60
C ASP A 257 16.83 -2.36 2.89
N SER A 258 17.41 -3.55 3.09
CA SER A 258 16.85 -4.82 2.59
C SER A 258 15.66 -5.33 3.39
N LEU A 259 15.43 -4.79 4.60
CA LEU A 259 14.27 -5.15 5.42
C LEU A 259 13.00 -4.54 4.83
N ASP A 260 11.97 -5.38 4.70
CA ASP A 260 10.64 -4.95 4.30
C ASP A 260 10.07 -3.94 5.32
N ALA A 261 9.53 -2.83 4.83
CA ALA A 261 8.97 -1.76 5.66
C ALA A 261 7.77 -2.20 6.52
N TYR A 262 7.16 -3.35 6.21
CA TYR A 262 6.06 -3.95 6.95
C TYR A 262 6.50 -5.13 7.84
N ASP A 263 7.81 -5.33 8.05
CA ASP A 263 8.32 -6.37 8.95
C ASP A 263 7.92 -6.08 10.42
N PRO A 264 7.51 -7.08 11.22
CA PRO A 264 7.24 -6.91 12.65
C PRO A 264 8.29 -6.13 13.44
N LYS A 265 9.57 -6.25 13.07
CA LYS A 265 10.67 -5.51 13.71
C LYS A 265 10.55 -4.00 13.57
N VAL A 266 9.97 -3.51 12.47
CA VAL A 266 9.75 -2.07 12.25
C VAL A 266 8.85 -1.50 13.34
N TYR A 267 7.70 -2.15 13.61
CA TYR A 267 6.75 -1.68 14.63
C TYR A 267 7.29 -1.85 16.06
N ALA A 268 8.06 -2.90 16.32
CA ALA A 268 8.76 -3.06 17.60
C ALA A 268 9.78 -1.93 17.81
N HIS A 269 10.54 -1.59 16.77
CA HIS A 269 11.50 -0.49 16.83
C HIS A 269 10.83 0.88 16.99
N ALA A 270 9.66 1.09 16.37
CA ALA A 270 8.86 2.30 16.60
C ALA A 270 8.46 2.44 18.08
N ARG A 271 8.12 1.33 18.73
CA ARG A 271 7.80 1.30 20.16
C ARG A 271 9.03 1.61 21.01
N GLU A 272 10.17 0.97 20.72
CA GLU A 272 11.45 1.23 21.40
C GLU A 272 11.83 2.71 21.33
N ASN A 273 11.68 3.34 20.16
CA ASN A 273 11.98 4.75 19.96
C ASN A 273 11.01 5.67 20.73
N LEU A 274 9.72 5.35 20.75
CA LEU A 274 8.75 6.11 21.53
C LEU A 274 9.04 6.02 23.04
N ASP A 275 9.27 4.79 23.55
CA ASP A 275 9.61 4.56 24.96
C ASP A 275 10.93 5.27 25.33
N LYS A 276 11.91 5.28 24.42
CA LYS A 276 13.18 5.99 24.62
C LYS A 276 12.96 7.50 24.72
N MET A 277 12.16 8.11 23.84
CA MET A 277 11.87 9.55 23.94
C MET A 277 11.19 9.92 25.26
N ILE A 278 10.33 9.03 25.80
CA ILE A 278 9.72 9.19 27.12
C ILE A 278 10.77 9.07 28.23
N ALA A 279 11.61 8.03 28.18
CA ALA A 279 12.64 7.76 29.19
C ALA A 279 13.71 8.85 29.24
N ASP A 280 14.07 9.41 28.08
CA ASP A 280 15.03 10.51 27.93
C ASP A 280 14.41 11.88 28.32
N GLY A 281 13.11 11.92 28.66
CA GLY A 281 12.41 13.15 29.08
C GLY A 281 12.19 14.16 27.96
N VAL A 282 12.30 13.73 26.70
CA VAL A 282 12.10 14.57 25.51
C VAL A 282 10.61 14.89 25.32
N ILE A 283 9.77 13.89 25.55
CA ILE A 283 8.31 14.00 25.55
C ILE A 283 7.76 13.46 26.86
N ALA A 284 6.70 14.08 27.38
CA ALA A 284 6.04 13.65 28.61
C ALA A 284 4.54 13.85 28.53
N HIS A 285 3.80 13.10 29.36
CA HIS A 285 2.36 13.27 29.49
C HIS A 285 2.02 14.56 30.22
N ASP A 286 0.96 15.21 29.77
CA ASP A 286 0.27 16.21 30.57
C ASP A 286 -0.25 15.64 31.89
N LYS A 287 -0.36 16.51 32.90
CA LYS A 287 -0.74 16.12 34.27
C LYS A 287 -2.20 15.72 34.39
N LYS A 288 -3.05 16.18 33.46
CA LYS A 288 -4.47 15.90 33.41
C LYS A 288 -4.99 15.92 31.97
N ASP A 289 -6.25 15.54 31.80
CA ASP A 289 -6.90 15.58 30.49
C ASP A 289 -7.14 17.02 30.06
N CYS A 290 -6.64 17.38 28.88
CA CYS A 290 -6.75 18.71 28.30
C CYS A 290 -7.32 18.64 26.89
N LEU A 291 -7.82 19.79 26.41
CA LEU A 291 -8.01 20.03 24.97
C LEU A 291 -6.86 20.91 24.47
N TYR A 292 -6.60 20.93 23.17
CA TYR A 292 -5.54 21.75 22.60
C TYR A 292 -6.05 22.48 21.37
N ILE A 293 -5.45 23.62 21.05
CA ILE A 293 -5.69 24.33 19.80
C ILE A 293 -4.44 24.22 18.97
N TYR A 294 -4.58 23.86 17.70
CA TYR A 294 -3.48 23.83 16.75
C TYR A 294 -3.77 24.77 15.58
N ARG A 295 -2.91 25.78 15.42
CA ARG A 295 -2.92 26.69 14.28
C ARG A 295 -1.85 26.30 13.28
N GLN A 296 -2.22 26.33 12.00
CA GLN A 296 -1.28 26.28 10.89
C GLN A 296 -1.36 27.58 10.08
N THR A 297 -0.20 28.12 9.70
CA THR A 297 -0.10 29.35 8.92
C THR A 297 0.65 29.10 7.62
N MET A 298 0.05 29.47 6.48
CA MET A 298 0.63 29.34 5.16
C MET A 298 0.25 30.56 4.30
N ASN A 299 1.24 31.25 3.74
CA ASN A 299 1.02 32.39 2.83
C ASN A 299 0.07 33.46 3.40
N GLY A 300 0.22 33.79 4.68
CA GLY A 300 -0.63 34.76 5.40
C GLY A 300 -2.03 34.27 5.76
N ARG A 301 -2.42 33.04 5.37
CA ARG A 301 -3.66 32.39 5.80
C ARG A 301 -3.41 31.57 7.05
N GLU A 302 -4.34 31.65 7.99
CA GLU A 302 -4.35 30.82 9.20
C GLU A 302 -5.54 29.86 9.18
N GLN A 303 -5.36 28.68 9.76
CA GLN A 303 -6.42 27.74 10.09
C GLN A 303 -6.21 27.17 11.49
N TYR A 304 -7.28 27.10 12.27
CA TYR A 304 -7.29 26.71 13.67
C TYR A 304 -8.13 25.45 13.85
N GLY A 305 -7.55 24.44 14.48
CA GLY A 305 -8.21 23.18 14.77
C GLY A 305 -8.20 22.87 16.26
N LEU A 306 -9.30 22.29 16.76
CA LEU A 306 -9.35 21.74 18.11
C LEU A 306 -8.78 20.33 18.10
N VAL A 307 -7.72 20.10 18.86
CA VAL A 307 -7.12 18.76 19.06
C VAL A 307 -7.83 18.08 20.23
N CYS A 308 -8.37 16.90 19.97
CA CYS A 308 -9.10 16.09 20.94
C CYS A 308 -9.08 14.62 20.54
N CYS A 309 -9.67 13.76 21.38
CA CYS A 309 -10.00 12.39 21.00
C CYS A 309 -11.48 12.30 20.58
N VAL A 310 -11.76 11.48 19.56
CA VAL A 310 -13.12 11.18 19.07
C VAL A 310 -13.43 9.69 19.27
N PRO A 311 -14.70 9.29 19.50
CA PRO A 311 -15.08 7.90 19.61
C PRO A 311 -14.69 7.08 18.38
N ALA A 312 -14.13 5.89 18.62
CA ALA A 312 -13.90 4.92 17.55
C ALA A 312 -15.21 4.47 16.89
N GLU A 313 -16.31 4.39 17.64
CA GLU A 313 -17.61 3.99 17.09
C GLU A 313 -18.15 4.98 16.05
N ASP A 314 -17.76 6.26 16.13
CA ASP A 314 -18.25 7.30 15.23
C ASP A 314 -17.80 7.06 13.79
N TYR A 315 -16.67 6.37 13.61
CA TYR A 315 -16.20 5.92 12.29
C TYR A 315 -17.12 4.85 11.67
N PHE A 316 -17.70 3.97 12.50
CA PHE A 316 -18.55 2.88 12.05
C PHE A 316 -20.01 3.31 11.93
N ASN A 317 -20.52 4.10 12.87
CA ASN A 317 -21.93 4.52 12.91
C ASN A 317 -22.26 5.66 11.91
N GLY A 318 -21.25 6.26 11.26
CA GLY A 318 -21.40 7.29 10.24
C GLY A 318 -21.53 8.72 10.78
N THR A 319 -21.19 8.95 12.06
CA THR A 319 -21.01 10.29 12.65
C THR A 319 -19.72 10.94 12.14
N ILE A 320 -18.67 10.15 11.92
CA ILE A 320 -17.49 10.54 11.14
C ILE A 320 -17.68 10.04 9.70
N LYS A 321 -17.93 10.97 8.79
CA LYS A 321 -18.22 10.73 7.39
C LYS A 321 -16.96 10.47 6.59
N LYS A 322 -17.05 9.46 5.72
CA LYS A 322 -16.02 9.03 4.78
C LYS A 322 -16.45 9.41 3.37
N HIS A 323 -15.50 9.80 2.53
CA HIS A 323 -15.74 10.08 1.10
C HIS A 323 -14.61 9.56 0.21
N GLU A 324 -13.65 8.83 0.77
CA GLU A 324 -12.58 8.15 0.03
C GLU A 324 -12.48 6.68 0.48
N LEU A 325 -12.12 5.80 -0.46
CA LEU A 325 -11.77 4.43 -0.15
C LEU A 325 -10.32 4.33 0.29
N THR A 326 -10.12 3.69 1.42
CA THR A 326 -8.83 3.33 1.96
C THR A 326 -8.24 2.11 1.26
N ARG A 327 -6.91 1.99 1.28
CA ARG A 327 -6.24 0.79 0.79
C ARG A 327 -5.94 -0.17 1.94
N ALA A 328 -6.34 -1.42 1.78
CA ALA A 328 -6.20 -2.45 2.82
C ALA A 328 -4.75 -2.67 3.28
N ASP A 329 -3.76 -2.54 2.39
CA ASP A 329 -2.34 -2.64 2.75
C ASP A 329 -1.88 -1.48 3.65
N LYS A 330 -2.37 -0.26 3.37
CA LYS A 330 -2.06 0.93 4.17
C LYS A 330 -2.79 0.95 5.51
N GLU A 331 -4.04 0.50 5.54
CA GLU A 331 -4.75 0.35 6.81
C GLU A 331 -4.09 -0.68 7.73
N GLU A 332 -3.69 -1.84 7.19
CA GLU A 332 -3.07 -2.90 7.98
C GLU A 332 -1.73 -2.45 8.56
N ASP A 333 -0.92 -1.75 7.77
CA ASP A 333 0.30 -1.13 8.23
C ASP A 333 0.07 -0.16 9.39
N ARG A 334 -0.90 0.76 9.24
CA ARG A 334 -1.22 1.72 10.30
C ARG A 334 -1.83 1.08 11.54
N LEU A 335 -2.67 0.06 11.39
CA LEU A 335 -3.21 -0.72 12.50
C LEU A 335 -2.08 -1.37 13.30
N ARG A 336 -1.13 -2.03 12.63
CA ARG A 336 0.02 -2.66 13.29
C ARG A 336 0.93 -1.64 13.96
N HIS A 337 1.06 -0.44 13.38
CA HIS A 337 1.78 0.64 14.00
C HIS A 337 1.11 1.11 15.30
N VAL A 338 -0.19 1.43 15.26
CA VAL A 338 -0.96 1.85 16.44
C VAL A 338 -0.94 0.79 17.55
N LEU A 339 -1.12 -0.49 17.21
CA LEU A 339 -1.06 -1.58 18.17
C LEU A 339 0.36 -1.79 18.73
N GLY A 340 1.39 -1.64 17.89
CA GLY A 340 2.79 -1.80 18.28
C GLY A 340 3.27 -0.70 19.21
N THR A 341 2.98 0.56 18.89
CA THR A 341 3.34 1.71 19.74
C THR A 341 2.41 1.89 20.93
N ASN A 342 1.22 1.30 20.90
CA ASN A 342 0.13 1.58 21.83
C ASN A 342 -0.26 3.07 21.85
N ALA A 343 -0.21 3.72 20.69
CA ALA A 343 -0.51 5.15 20.56
C ALA A 343 -1.05 5.50 19.16
N ASN A 344 -1.92 6.51 19.09
CA ASN A 344 -2.18 7.25 17.86
C ASN A 344 -1.03 8.24 17.65
N THR A 345 -0.05 7.82 16.84
CA THR A 345 1.19 8.57 16.57
C THR A 345 1.02 9.73 15.59
N GLY A 346 -0.13 9.84 14.94
CA GLY A 346 -0.46 10.95 14.06
C GLY A 346 -1.96 11.28 14.10
N PRO A 347 -2.34 12.57 14.16
CA PRO A 347 -3.73 12.99 14.24
C PRO A 347 -4.49 12.75 12.94
N VAL A 348 -5.80 12.54 13.04
CA VAL A 348 -6.72 12.59 11.89
C VAL A 348 -7.17 14.02 11.64
N PHE A 349 -7.19 14.45 10.37
CA PHE A 349 -7.69 15.77 9.99
C PHE A 349 -9.19 15.66 9.74
N LEU A 350 -9.99 16.17 10.68
CA LEU A 350 -11.44 16.23 10.57
C LEU A 350 -11.91 17.67 10.32
N THR A 351 -13.02 17.82 9.61
CA THR A 351 -13.72 19.09 9.47
C THR A 351 -15.19 18.96 9.81
N TYR A 352 -15.81 20.08 10.21
CA TYR A 352 -17.22 20.13 10.58
C TYR A 352 -17.83 21.48 10.17
N ARG A 353 -19.16 21.54 10.13
CA ARG A 353 -19.89 22.78 9.92
C ARG A 353 -19.93 23.55 11.24
N ASP A 354 -19.27 24.71 11.25
CA ASP A 354 -19.19 25.56 12.43
C ASP A 354 -20.46 26.40 12.58
N GLU A 355 -21.04 26.36 13.78
CA GLU A 355 -22.19 27.14 14.20
C GLU A 355 -21.88 27.94 15.48
N GLY A 356 -20.60 28.33 15.64
CA GLY A 356 -20.10 29.12 16.78
C GLY A 356 -19.20 28.35 17.73
N GLN A 357 -18.83 27.10 17.42
CA GLN A 357 -17.84 26.34 18.19
C GLN A 357 -16.47 27.02 18.16
N PHE A 358 -16.09 27.62 17.02
CA PHE A 358 -14.80 28.31 16.91
C PHE A 358 -14.67 29.50 17.87
N GLU A 359 -15.76 30.24 18.15
CA GLU A 359 -15.74 31.41 19.03
C GLU A 359 -15.34 31.07 20.48
N LEU A 360 -15.58 29.82 20.90
CA LEU A 360 -15.17 29.33 22.22
C LEU A 360 -13.64 29.23 22.37
N LEU A 361 -12.90 29.24 21.26
CA LEU A 361 -11.44 29.17 21.23
C LEU A 361 -10.79 30.56 21.27
N ALA A 362 -11.54 31.62 20.96
CA ALA A 362 -11.00 32.96 20.69
C ALA A 362 -10.19 33.54 21.86
N ASP A 363 -10.64 33.34 23.10
CA ASP A 363 -9.94 33.86 24.27
C ASP A 363 -8.66 33.08 24.61
N VAL A 364 -8.58 31.80 24.25
CA VAL A 364 -7.37 31.00 24.43
C VAL A 364 -6.32 31.41 23.38
N ILE A 365 -6.73 31.65 22.14
CA ILE A 365 -5.83 32.04 21.05
C ILE A 365 -5.10 33.38 21.35
N LYS A 366 -5.69 34.24 22.19
CA LYS A 366 -5.09 35.52 22.64
C LYS A 366 -4.03 35.35 23.72
N THR A 367 -3.89 34.18 24.33
CA THR A 367 -2.85 33.93 25.35
C THR A 367 -1.53 33.51 24.70
N ALA A 368 -0.46 33.50 25.50
CA ALA A 368 0.82 32.99 25.04
C ALA A 368 0.67 31.50 24.61
N PRO A 369 1.17 31.11 23.41
CA PRO A 369 1.14 29.73 22.97
C PRO A 369 2.19 28.88 23.70
N THR A 370 1.93 27.59 23.76
CA THR A 370 2.87 26.59 24.30
C THR A 370 3.99 26.32 23.30
N TYR A 371 3.66 26.18 22.02
CA TYR A 371 4.63 26.05 20.93
C TYR A 371 4.32 27.11 19.88
N ASP A 372 5.34 27.75 19.33
CA ASP A 372 5.20 28.65 18.19
C ASP A 372 6.48 28.63 17.36
N PHE A 373 6.44 28.03 16.17
CA PHE A 373 7.61 27.89 15.31
C PHE A 373 7.23 27.82 13.82
N VAL A 374 8.23 28.07 12.97
CA VAL A 374 8.14 27.90 11.52
C VAL A 374 9.11 26.80 11.09
N THR A 375 8.65 25.93 10.20
CA THR A 375 9.48 24.87 9.63
C THR A 375 10.19 25.37 8.38
N GLU A 376 11.51 25.22 8.34
CA GLU A 376 12.33 25.77 7.25
C GLU A 376 12.12 25.05 5.92
N ALA A 377 11.79 23.75 5.97
CA ALA A 377 11.62 22.91 4.79
C ALA A 377 10.43 23.34 3.90
N ASP A 378 9.36 23.86 4.50
CA ASP A 378 8.11 24.21 3.79
C ASP A 378 7.62 25.64 4.09
N GLY A 379 8.21 26.34 5.05
CA GLY A 379 7.86 27.71 5.42
C GLY A 379 6.54 27.83 6.17
N PHE A 380 5.98 26.73 6.68
CA PHE A 380 4.69 26.74 7.39
C PHE A 380 4.86 27.06 8.88
N GLY A 381 3.96 27.91 9.39
CA GLY A 381 3.87 28.23 10.81
C GLY A 381 3.03 27.20 11.56
N HIS A 382 3.46 26.85 12.76
CA HIS A 382 2.83 25.86 13.63
C HIS A 382 2.75 26.44 15.05
N THR A 383 1.53 26.57 15.57
CA THR A 383 1.31 27.14 16.90
C THR A 383 0.32 26.30 17.70
N VAL A 384 0.65 25.98 18.95
CA VAL A 384 -0.17 25.12 19.81
C VAL A 384 -0.47 25.82 21.14
N TRP A 385 -1.72 25.73 21.59
CA TRP A 385 -2.17 26.16 22.92
C TRP A 385 -2.77 24.97 23.67
N VAL A 386 -2.62 24.98 25.00
CA VAL A 386 -3.24 24.00 25.90
C VAL A 386 -4.46 24.64 26.57
N ILE A 387 -5.59 23.94 26.58
CA ILE A 387 -6.80 24.30 27.32
C ILE A 387 -6.88 23.37 28.54
N GLU A 388 -6.48 23.90 29.70
CA GLU A 388 -6.51 23.17 30.97
C GLU A 388 -7.71 23.56 31.86
N ASP A 389 -8.47 24.60 31.51
CA ASP A 389 -9.59 25.04 32.34
C ASP A 389 -10.80 24.10 32.22
N ASP A 390 -11.22 23.46 33.31
CA ASP A 390 -12.27 22.43 33.29
C ASP A 390 -13.63 22.98 32.86
N ALA A 391 -13.94 24.24 33.19
CA ALA A 391 -15.19 24.88 32.79
C ALA A 391 -15.20 25.16 31.28
N LYS A 392 -14.08 25.63 30.72
CA LYS A 392 -13.92 25.79 29.27
C LYS A 392 -13.97 24.45 28.54
N ILE A 393 -13.28 23.43 29.03
CA ILE A 393 -13.32 22.08 28.45
C ILE A 393 -14.78 21.58 28.42
N ALA A 394 -15.51 21.69 29.52
CA ALA A 394 -16.91 21.28 29.59
C ALA A 394 -17.81 22.07 28.62
N ALA A 395 -17.61 23.38 28.50
CA ALA A 395 -18.35 24.24 27.57
C ALA A 395 -18.09 23.86 26.10
N ILE A 396 -16.82 23.63 25.74
CA ILE A 396 -16.43 23.22 24.38
C ILE A 396 -17.05 21.85 24.07
N ARG A 397 -16.89 20.86 24.96
CA ARG A 397 -17.48 19.52 24.77
C ARG A 397 -18.99 19.59 24.52
N LYS A 398 -19.71 20.37 25.34
CA LYS A 398 -21.16 20.57 25.19
C LYS A 398 -21.54 21.24 23.86
N ALA A 399 -20.74 22.22 23.39
CA ALA A 399 -21.00 22.88 22.11
C ALA A 399 -20.82 21.94 20.91
N PHE A 400 -19.92 20.97 21.03
CA PHE A 400 -19.69 19.97 20.00
C PHE A 400 -20.78 18.89 19.92
N GLU A 401 -21.56 18.66 20.99
CA GLU A 401 -22.75 17.79 20.94
C GLU A 401 -23.83 18.31 19.96
N ALA A 402 -23.82 19.62 19.65
CA ALA A 402 -24.70 20.20 18.65
C ALA A 402 -24.23 19.96 17.20
N VAL A 403 -22.96 19.59 17.01
CA VAL A 403 -22.42 19.25 15.69
C VAL A 403 -22.88 17.82 15.33
N PRO A 404 -23.67 17.65 14.26
CA PRO A 404 -24.27 16.35 13.98
C PRO A 404 -23.25 15.32 13.48
N VAL A 405 -22.31 15.76 12.64
CA VAL A 405 -21.32 14.91 11.97
C VAL A 405 -20.03 15.69 11.72
N SER A 406 -18.93 14.97 11.56
CA SER A 406 -17.68 15.49 11.00
C SER A 406 -17.27 14.71 9.75
N TYR A 407 -16.33 15.24 9.00
CA TYR A 407 -15.88 14.71 7.71
C TYR A 407 -14.37 14.53 7.73
N ILE A 408 -13.87 13.40 7.26
CA ILE A 408 -12.43 13.16 7.17
C ILE A 408 -11.84 14.03 6.05
N ALA A 409 -11.17 15.13 6.37
CA ALA A 409 -10.49 15.95 5.37
C ALA A 409 -9.21 15.25 4.86
N ASP A 410 -8.43 14.69 5.78
CA ASP A 410 -7.23 13.92 5.50
C ASP A 410 -7.00 12.86 6.59
N GLY A 411 -6.30 11.78 6.23
CA GLY A 411 -6.01 10.69 7.15
C GLY A 411 -7.06 9.58 7.21
N HIS A 412 -7.71 9.25 6.08
CA HIS A 412 -8.63 8.11 5.97
C HIS A 412 -8.01 6.80 6.51
N HIS A 413 -6.74 6.51 6.18
CA HIS A 413 -6.03 5.34 6.71
C HIS A 413 -5.80 5.41 8.22
N ARG A 414 -5.55 6.61 8.77
CA ARG A 414 -5.33 6.83 10.22
C ARG A 414 -6.63 6.65 11.00
N SER A 415 -7.74 7.19 10.48
CA SER A 415 -9.07 7.03 11.06
C SER A 415 -9.52 5.56 11.06
N ALA A 416 -9.37 4.86 9.93
CA ALA A 416 -9.64 3.43 9.82
C ALA A 416 -8.79 2.60 10.79
N ALA A 417 -7.49 2.89 10.88
CA ALA A 417 -6.57 2.19 11.79
C ALA A 417 -6.90 2.44 13.27
N GLY A 418 -7.21 3.68 13.65
CA GLY A 418 -7.62 4.03 15.02
C GLY A 418 -8.90 3.30 15.42
N ALA A 419 -9.93 3.33 14.57
CA ALA A 419 -11.18 2.65 14.82
C ALA A 419 -11.01 1.11 14.91
N ARG A 420 -10.19 0.52 14.03
CA ARG A 420 -9.88 -0.93 14.07
C ARG A 420 -9.04 -1.32 15.29
N ALA A 421 -8.10 -0.47 15.70
CA ALA A 421 -7.28 -0.71 16.89
C ALA A 421 -8.15 -0.72 18.16
N ALA A 422 -9.11 0.21 18.25
CA ALA A 422 -10.10 0.25 19.32
C ALA A 422 -10.91 -1.05 19.40
N SER A 423 -11.46 -1.51 18.28
CA SER A 423 -12.21 -2.77 18.22
C SER A 423 -11.36 -3.97 18.66
N TYR A 424 -10.09 -4.03 18.23
CA TYR A 424 -9.16 -5.09 18.65
C TYR A 424 -8.93 -5.08 20.17
N ARG A 425 -8.63 -3.91 20.75
CA ARG A 425 -8.42 -3.75 22.19
C ARG A 425 -9.67 -4.04 23.00
N ALA A 426 -10.83 -3.59 22.53
CA ALA A 426 -12.12 -3.86 23.15
C ALA A 426 -12.42 -5.37 23.19
N GLU A 427 -12.12 -6.11 22.12
CA GLU A 427 -12.24 -7.57 22.13
C GLU A 427 -11.28 -8.25 23.12
N GLU A 428 -10.03 -7.80 23.20
CA GLU A 428 -9.05 -8.32 24.16
C GLU A 428 -9.52 -8.08 25.60
N ALA A 429 -9.96 -6.86 25.92
CA ALA A 429 -10.48 -6.50 27.23
C ALA A 429 -11.76 -7.27 27.60
N LYS A 430 -12.67 -7.49 26.64
CA LYS A 430 -13.87 -8.32 26.84
C LYS A 430 -13.52 -9.78 27.15
N LYS A 431 -12.54 -10.35 26.43
CA LYS A 431 -12.05 -11.72 26.69
C LYS A 431 -11.36 -11.83 28.05
N ALA A 432 -10.69 -10.77 28.49
CA ALA A 432 -10.06 -10.67 29.81
C ALA A 432 -11.03 -10.34 30.96
N GLY A 433 -12.27 -9.92 30.65
CA GLY A 433 -13.25 -9.49 31.65
C GLY A 433 -12.96 -8.12 32.26
N THR A 434 -12.14 -7.29 31.60
CA THR A 434 -11.73 -5.96 32.07
C THR A 434 -12.41 -4.80 31.34
N TYR A 435 -13.27 -5.08 30.36
CA TYR A 435 -13.92 -4.05 29.54
C TYR A 435 -15.06 -3.34 30.29
N THR A 436 -14.94 -2.02 30.36
CA THR A 436 -15.84 -1.04 30.99
C THR A 436 -16.54 -0.16 29.96
N GLY A 437 -15.93 0.04 28.78
CA GLY A 437 -16.44 0.92 27.72
C GLY A 437 -15.89 2.36 27.78
N GLU A 438 -15.15 2.70 28.83
CA GLU A 438 -14.57 4.04 29.03
C GLU A 438 -13.05 4.09 28.80
N GLU A 439 -12.45 2.99 28.34
CA GLU A 439 -11.01 2.92 28.11
C GLU A 439 -10.55 3.89 27.02
N GLU A 440 -9.34 4.43 27.16
CA GLU A 440 -8.77 5.38 26.19
C GLU A 440 -8.64 4.78 24.79
N PHE A 441 -8.41 3.45 24.68
CA PHE A 441 -8.39 2.79 23.38
C PHE A 441 -9.73 2.84 22.63
N ASN A 442 -10.85 3.18 23.27
CA ASN A 442 -12.13 3.36 22.58
C ASN A 442 -12.21 4.69 21.79
N ARG A 443 -11.14 5.49 21.81
CA ARG A 443 -11.05 6.81 21.20
C ARG A 443 -9.78 6.93 20.38
N TYR A 444 -9.74 7.87 19.44
CA TYR A 444 -8.52 8.15 18.70
C TYR A 444 -8.31 9.65 18.45
N LEU A 445 -7.04 10.02 18.28
CA LEU A 445 -6.60 11.41 18.10
C LEU A 445 -7.12 12.02 16.79
N ALA A 446 -7.76 13.19 16.92
CA ALA A 446 -8.23 13.99 15.80
C ALA A 446 -7.98 15.48 16.03
N ILE A 447 -7.97 16.24 14.94
CA ILE A 447 -8.00 17.69 14.94
C ILE A 447 -9.21 18.14 14.14
N LEU A 448 -10.11 18.87 14.78
CA LEU A 448 -11.37 19.36 14.24
C LEU A 448 -11.23 20.80 13.77
N PHE A 449 -11.23 21.00 12.46
CA PHE A 449 -11.18 22.32 11.85
C PHE A 449 -12.56 22.78 11.36
N PRO A 450 -12.98 24.01 11.66
CA PRO A 450 -14.21 24.57 11.12
C PRO A 450 -14.07 24.70 9.59
N SER A 451 -15.09 24.27 8.85
CA SER A 451 -15.06 24.26 7.39
C SER A 451 -14.80 25.63 6.75
N THR A 452 -15.23 26.69 7.44
CA THR A 452 -15.03 28.10 7.06
C THR A 452 -13.55 28.52 7.03
N GLN A 453 -12.67 27.80 7.72
CA GLN A 453 -11.23 28.09 7.76
C GLN A 453 -10.41 27.20 6.82
N LEU A 454 -11.00 26.18 6.22
CA LEU A 454 -10.29 25.25 5.34
C LEU A 454 -10.32 25.68 3.88
N LYS A 455 -9.29 25.25 3.15
CA LYS A 455 -9.23 25.37 1.69
C LYS A 455 -8.69 24.08 1.12
N ILE A 456 -9.45 23.54 0.17
CA ILE A 456 -8.97 22.49 -0.71
C ILE A 456 -8.19 23.16 -1.84
N LEU A 457 -6.98 22.67 -2.07
CA LEU A 457 -6.16 23.04 -3.22
C LEU A 457 -6.46 22.11 -4.40
N ASP A 458 -6.08 22.58 -5.59
CA ASP A 458 -6.19 21.83 -6.82
C ASP A 458 -5.30 20.58 -6.79
N TYR A 459 -5.72 19.55 -7.53
CA TYR A 459 -4.95 18.34 -7.71
C TYR A 459 -4.82 18.08 -9.20
N ASN A 460 -3.69 18.49 -9.77
CA ASN A 460 -3.48 18.56 -11.21
C ASN A 460 -3.07 17.20 -11.79
N ARG A 461 -3.31 17.00 -13.08
CA ARG A 461 -2.97 15.75 -13.81
C ARG A 461 -1.87 16.03 -14.83
N VAL A 462 -0.90 15.12 -14.92
CA VAL A 462 0.08 15.11 -16.01
C VAL A 462 0.05 13.76 -16.71
N LEU A 463 0.13 13.76 -18.03
CA LEU A 463 0.00 12.56 -18.85
C LEU A 463 1.32 12.30 -19.58
N LYS A 464 1.83 11.08 -19.51
CA LYS A 464 3.15 10.72 -20.08
C LYS A 464 3.17 10.69 -21.60
N SER A 465 2.01 10.49 -22.22
CA SER A 465 1.88 10.39 -23.67
C SER A 465 0.53 10.91 -24.14
N LEU A 466 0.43 11.21 -25.43
CA LEU A 466 -0.83 11.52 -26.11
C LEU A 466 -1.57 10.25 -26.58
N ASN A 467 -1.17 9.08 -26.05
CA ASN A 467 -1.75 7.77 -26.38
C ASN A 467 -1.85 7.51 -27.90
N GLY A 468 -0.74 7.71 -28.61
CA GLY A 468 -0.62 7.46 -30.05
C GLY A 468 -1.23 8.53 -30.97
N ARG A 469 -1.81 9.61 -30.43
CA ARG A 469 -2.40 10.72 -31.20
C ARG A 469 -1.38 11.82 -31.47
N THR A 470 -1.58 12.55 -32.57
CA THR A 470 -0.91 13.85 -32.75
C THR A 470 -1.58 14.94 -31.90
N PRO A 471 -0.88 16.05 -31.61
CA PRO A 471 -1.47 17.20 -30.93
C PRO A 471 -2.78 17.68 -31.57
N GLU A 472 -2.84 17.75 -32.90
CA GLU A 472 -4.00 18.21 -33.66
C GLU A 472 -5.18 17.25 -33.53
N GLN A 473 -4.92 15.94 -33.58
CA GLN A 473 -5.95 14.91 -33.38
C GLN A 473 -6.51 14.96 -31.96
N LEU A 474 -5.65 15.12 -30.95
CA LEU A 474 -6.10 15.25 -29.57
C LEU A 474 -6.97 16.50 -29.37
N MET A 475 -6.53 17.64 -29.89
CA MET A 475 -7.31 18.88 -29.80
C MET A 475 -8.68 18.73 -30.47
N ALA A 476 -8.75 18.14 -31.66
CA ALA A 476 -10.02 17.93 -32.36
C ALA A 476 -11.00 17.00 -31.58
N GLU A 477 -10.48 16.00 -30.87
CA GLU A 477 -11.31 15.16 -29.99
C GLU A 477 -11.75 15.92 -28.72
N MET A 478 -10.85 16.71 -28.12
CA MET A 478 -11.16 17.54 -26.96
C MET A 478 -12.20 18.61 -27.27
N GLU A 479 -12.20 19.22 -28.47
CA GLU A 479 -13.19 20.19 -28.94
C GLU A 479 -14.60 19.61 -29.05
N LYS A 480 -14.77 18.28 -29.09
CA LYS A 480 -16.10 17.66 -29.00
C LYS A 480 -16.70 17.84 -27.61
N VAL A 481 -15.87 17.78 -26.56
CA VAL A 481 -16.26 17.83 -25.15
C VAL A 481 -16.20 19.24 -24.56
N PHE A 482 -15.25 20.05 -25.03
CA PHE A 482 -14.94 21.36 -24.49
C PHE A 482 -15.22 22.49 -25.49
N ASP A 483 -15.58 23.65 -24.94
CA ASP A 483 -15.32 24.93 -25.58
C ASP A 483 -13.89 25.36 -25.20
N ILE A 484 -13.00 25.43 -26.20
CA ILE A 484 -11.56 25.67 -26.01
C ILE A 484 -11.19 27.09 -26.45
N ALA A 485 -10.49 27.82 -25.57
CA ALA A 485 -9.90 29.12 -25.88
C ALA A 485 -8.42 29.17 -25.50
N PRO A 486 -7.52 29.73 -26.33
CA PRO A 486 -6.13 29.90 -25.97
C PRO A 486 -5.98 30.88 -24.80
N LEU A 487 -5.04 30.60 -23.89
CA LEU A 487 -4.66 31.49 -22.80
C LEU A 487 -3.31 32.14 -23.10
N ALA A 488 -3.23 33.45 -22.91
CA ALA A 488 -1.99 34.20 -23.10
C ALA A 488 -0.96 33.93 -21.99
N GLU A 489 -1.43 33.59 -20.80
CA GLU A 489 -0.61 33.40 -19.61
C GLU A 489 -1.00 32.13 -18.86
N MET A 490 -0.06 31.62 -18.07
CA MET A 490 -0.28 30.51 -17.15
C MET A 490 -1.23 30.93 -16.04
N GLN A 491 -2.44 30.38 -16.03
CA GLN A 491 -3.49 30.74 -15.08
C GLN A 491 -4.23 29.49 -14.59
N SER A 492 -4.71 29.50 -13.36
CA SER A 492 -5.57 28.44 -12.82
C SER A 492 -6.98 28.57 -13.40
N PRO A 493 -7.77 27.48 -13.49
CA PRO A 493 -9.17 27.56 -13.88
C PRO A 493 -9.94 28.51 -12.95
N ALA A 494 -10.81 29.33 -13.52
CA ALA A 494 -11.45 30.43 -12.79
C ALA A 494 -12.73 30.00 -12.04
N LYS A 495 -13.36 28.90 -12.48
CA LYS A 495 -14.65 28.42 -11.96
C LYS A 495 -14.80 26.92 -12.17
N GLN A 496 -15.78 26.34 -11.48
CA GLN A 496 -16.22 24.97 -11.70
C GLN A 496 -16.64 24.74 -13.17
N ASN A 497 -16.52 23.49 -13.62
CA ASN A 497 -16.76 23.03 -14.99
C ASN A 497 -15.74 23.59 -15.99
N GLN A 498 -14.59 24.02 -15.50
CA GLN A 498 -13.46 24.47 -16.30
C GLN A 498 -12.17 23.78 -15.86
N VAL A 499 -11.40 23.32 -16.84
CA VAL A 499 -10.02 22.87 -16.64
C VAL A 499 -9.12 23.64 -17.58
N ASN A 500 -7.86 23.83 -17.23
CA ASN A 500 -6.89 24.44 -18.13
C ASN A 500 -5.92 23.36 -18.61
N PHE A 501 -5.68 23.31 -19.91
CA PHE A 501 -4.87 22.29 -20.57
C PHE A 501 -3.56 22.91 -21.07
N TYR A 502 -2.44 22.22 -20.83
CA TYR A 502 -1.11 22.62 -21.28
C TYR A 502 -0.50 21.56 -22.18
N MET A 503 -0.08 21.97 -23.37
CA MET A 503 0.60 21.09 -24.33
C MET A 503 1.45 21.93 -25.30
N GLY A 504 2.69 21.49 -25.54
CA GLY A 504 3.56 22.08 -26.57
C GLY A 504 3.82 23.58 -26.39
N GLY A 505 4.06 24.04 -25.15
CA GLY A 505 4.35 25.45 -24.87
C GLY A 505 3.13 26.37 -24.77
N LYS A 506 1.90 25.83 -24.86
CA LYS A 506 0.67 26.63 -24.93
C LYS A 506 -0.35 26.20 -23.90
N TRP A 507 -1.03 27.20 -23.32
CA TRP A 507 -2.15 27.01 -22.41
C TRP A 507 -3.48 27.22 -23.12
N TYR A 508 -4.47 26.42 -22.72
CA TYR A 508 -5.84 26.46 -23.22
C TYR A 508 -6.81 26.41 -22.05
N ALA A 509 -7.81 27.29 -22.04
CA ALA A 509 -8.97 27.18 -21.17
C ALA A 509 -9.97 26.23 -21.83
N CYS A 510 -10.36 25.17 -21.11
CA CYS A 510 -11.29 24.15 -21.57
C CYS A 510 -12.53 24.15 -20.68
N THR A 511 -13.65 24.64 -21.20
CA THR A 511 -14.94 24.67 -20.46
C THR A 511 -15.81 23.51 -20.93
N PHE A 512 -16.31 22.67 -20.01
CA PHE A 512 -17.18 21.55 -20.40
C PHE A 512 -18.46 22.08 -21.05
N LYS A 513 -18.84 21.52 -22.20
CA LYS A 513 -20.08 21.89 -22.88
C LYS A 513 -21.31 21.55 -22.04
N ALA A 514 -22.34 22.39 -22.14
CA ALA A 514 -23.53 22.33 -21.31
C ALA A 514 -24.29 20.99 -21.39
N GLU A 515 -24.21 20.26 -22.51
CA GLU A 515 -24.84 18.95 -22.68
C GLU A 515 -24.28 17.88 -21.73
N TYR A 516 -23.02 18.00 -21.29
CA TYR A 516 -22.39 17.07 -20.35
C TYR A 516 -22.67 17.40 -18.89
N LEU A 517 -23.31 18.54 -18.61
CA LEU A 517 -23.53 19.06 -17.25
C LEU A 517 -24.95 18.80 -16.72
N GLN A 518 -25.77 18.07 -17.47
CA GLN A 518 -27.17 17.84 -17.14
C GLN A 518 -27.37 16.53 -16.36
N ASN A 519 -28.29 16.55 -15.38
CA ASN A 519 -28.73 15.38 -14.62
C ASN A 519 -27.59 14.59 -13.92
N LEU A 520 -26.57 15.31 -13.45
CA LEU A 520 -25.43 14.69 -12.76
C LEU A 520 -25.73 14.48 -11.27
N GLY A 521 -25.31 13.34 -10.74
CA GLY A 521 -25.25 13.11 -9.30
C GLY A 521 -24.13 13.91 -8.62
N PRO A 522 -24.04 13.88 -7.28
CA PRO A 522 -23.02 14.60 -6.51
C PRO A 522 -21.59 14.32 -6.99
N VAL A 523 -21.23 13.05 -7.14
CA VAL A 523 -19.90 12.64 -7.63
C VAL A 523 -19.69 13.01 -9.10
N ASP A 524 -20.66 12.75 -9.97
CA ASP A 524 -20.53 12.99 -11.41
C ASP A 524 -20.43 14.49 -11.75
N SER A 525 -20.86 15.37 -10.84
CA SER A 525 -20.77 16.83 -10.99
C SER A 525 -19.37 17.40 -10.70
N LEU A 526 -18.43 16.58 -10.21
CA LEU A 526 -17.07 17.01 -9.96
C LEU A 526 -16.27 17.11 -11.27
N ASP A 527 -15.50 18.20 -11.42
CA ASP A 527 -14.61 18.40 -12.58
C ASP A 527 -13.62 17.24 -12.77
N VAL A 528 -13.16 16.63 -11.67
CA VAL A 528 -12.30 15.43 -11.68
C VAL A 528 -13.03 14.20 -12.24
N ALA A 529 -14.32 14.04 -11.96
CA ALA A 529 -15.13 12.94 -12.47
C ALA A 529 -15.48 13.14 -13.95
N LEU A 530 -15.85 14.38 -14.32
CA LEU A 530 -16.09 14.78 -15.70
C LEU A 530 -14.84 14.57 -16.56
N LEU A 531 -13.68 15.06 -16.11
CA LEU A 531 -12.40 14.88 -16.82
C LEU A 531 -12.05 13.38 -16.95
N GLN A 532 -12.22 12.61 -15.88
CA GLN A 532 -11.96 11.17 -15.90
C GLN A 532 -12.83 10.44 -16.94
N LYS A 533 -14.14 10.70 -16.93
CA LYS A 533 -15.14 10.01 -17.76
C LYS A 533 -15.07 10.43 -19.23
N LEU A 534 -14.89 11.72 -19.50
CA LEU A 534 -15.03 12.29 -20.84
C LEU A 534 -13.69 12.40 -21.59
N ILE A 535 -12.57 12.51 -20.86
CA ILE A 535 -11.25 12.78 -21.45
C ILE A 535 -10.23 11.69 -21.12
N LEU A 536 -9.94 11.45 -19.84
CA LEU A 536 -8.82 10.57 -19.45
C LEU A 536 -9.07 9.12 -19.87
N LYS A 537 -10.27 8.60 -19.64
CA LYS A 537 -10.62 7.25 -20.07
C LYS A 537 -10.70 7.13 -21.61
N PRO A 538 -11.47 7.94 -22.35
CA PRO A 538 -11.64 7.73 -23.80
C PRO A 538 -10.41 8.10 -24.64
N LEU A 539 -9.65 9.13 -24.22
CA LEU A 539 -8.55 9.67 -25.02
C LEU A 539 -7.18 9.15 -24.57
N PHE A 540 -7.01 8.84 -23.29
CA PHE A 540 -5.69 8.45 -22.72
C PHE A 540 -5.62 7.02 -22.18
N ASP A 541 -6.69 6.22 -22.33
CA ASP A 541 -6.83 4.86 -21.79
C ASP A 541 -6.51 4.77 -20.28
N VAL A 542 -6.91 5.81 -19.54
CA VAL A 542 -6.81 5.83 -18.08
C VAL A 542 -8.12 5.32 -17.51
N ASP A 543 -8.28 4.00 -17.36
CA ASP A 543 -9.46 3.41 -16.71
C ASP A 543 -9.50 3.69 -15.20
N ASP A 544 -8.39 3.40 -14.52
CA ASP A 544 -8.22 3.65 -13.08
C ASP A 544 -6.93 4.47 -12.84
N PRO A 545 -7.05 5.74 -12.42
CA PRO A 545 -5.91 6.59 -12.13
C PRO A 545 -4.99 6.06 -11.01
N ARG A 546 -5.45 5.10 -10.19
CA ARG A 546 -4.64 4.48 -9.12
C ARG A 546 -3.62 3.46 -9.66
N THR A 547 -3.86 2.90 -10.83
CA THR A 547 -3.05 1.80 -11.39
C THR A 547 -2.48 2.12 -12.76
N SER A 548 -3.03 3.11 -13.46
CA SER A 548 -2.52 3.54 -14.75
C SER A 548 -1.13 4.16 -14.63
N LYS A 549 -0.22 3.72 -15.50
CA LYS A 549 1.15 4.25 -15.59
C LYS A 549 1.25 5.50 -16.46
N ASN A 550 0.21 5.82 -17.23
CA ASN A 550 0.19 6.92 -18.19
C ASN A 550 -0.20 8.27 -17.56
N ILE A 551 -0.66 8.26 -16.31
CA ILE A 551 -1.01 9.47 -15.55
C ILE A 551 -0.13 9.59 -14.31
N ASP A 552 0.16 10.83 -13.93
CA ASP A 552 0.68 11.18 -12.63
C ASP A 552 0.03 12.48 -12.14
N PHE A 553 0.28 12.87 -10.90
CA PHE A 553 -0.44 13.94 -10.25
C PHE A 553 0.49 14.97 -9.63
N VAL A 554 0.05 16.23 -9.67
CA VAL A 554 0.78 17.35 -9.07
C VAL A 554 -0.15 18.06 -8.10
N GLY A 555 0.16 18.01 -6.81
CA GLY A 555 -0.60 18.72 -5.79
C GLY A 555 -0.47 20.24 -5.94
N GLY A 556 -1.55 20.96 -5.66
CA GLY A 556 -1.65 22.40 -5.86
C GLY A 556 -0.57 23.24 -5.17
N ILE A 557 0.05 22.72 -4.11
CA ILE A 557 1.16 23.38 -3.42
C ILE A 557 2.38 23.61 -4.32
N ARG A 558 2.61 22.77 -5.33
CA ARG A 558 3.70 22.96 -6.30
C ARG A 558 3.37 24.01 -7.37
N GLY A 559 2.10 24.37 -7.50
CA GLY A 559 1.59 25.33 -8.47
C GLY A 559 1.68 24.86 -9.93
N LEU A 560 1.26 25.75 -10.84
CA LEU A 560 1.20 25.47 -12.27
C LEU A 560 2.58 25.38 -12.94
N GLY A 561 3.60 26.01 -12.37
CA GLY A 561 4.97 25.98 -12.90
C GLY A 561 5.55 24.56 -12.94
N GLU A 562 5.18 23.71 -11.99
CA GLU A 562 5.59 22.29 -12.02
C GLU A 562 4.96 21.53 -13.19
N LEU A 563 3.72 21.86 -13.58
CA LEU A 563 3.08 21.26 -14.76
C LEU A 563 3.85 21.60 -16.03
N VAL A 564 4.19 22.89 -16.20
CA VAL A 564 4.99 23.37 -17.32
C VAL A 564 6.34 22.66 -17.36
N LYS A 565 7.05 22.62 -16.22
CA LYS A 565 8.35 21.96 -16.12
C LYS A 565 8.30 20.48 -16.51
N ARG A 566 7.31 19.72 -16.03
CA ARG A 566 7.19 18.27 -16.34
C ARG A 566 6.86 18.02 -17.81
N VAL A 567 6.09 18.90 -18.44
CA VAL A 567 5.79 18.79 -19.87
C VAL A 567 6.99 19.22 -20.72
N ASP A 568 7.58 20.38 -20.44
CA ASP A 568 8.67 20.95 -21.26
C ASP A 568 9.99 20.17 -21.14
N SER A 569 10.20 19.47 -20.01
CA SER A 569 11.34 18.55 -19.87
C SER A 569 11.19 17.25 -20.66
N GLY A 570 10.00 16.98 -21.22
CA GLY A 570 9.68 15.74 -21.92
C GLY A 570 9.33 14.56 -21.01
N GLU A 571 9.25 14.78 -19.69
CA GLU A 571 8.78 13.74 -18.76
C GLU A 571 7.30 13.40 -19.02
N CYS A 572 6.49 14.42 -19.35
CA CYS A 572 5.09 14.31 -19.69
C CYS A 572 4.80 14.95 -21.04
N ALA A 573 3.76 14.50 -21.74
CA ALA A 573 3.35 15.06 -23.03
C ALA A 573 2.36 16.23 -22.89
N CYS A 574 1.53 16.21 -21.86
CA CYS A 574 0.57 17.28 -21.58
C CYS A 574 0.12 17.29 -20.11
N ALA A 575 -0.56 18.35 -19.70
CA ALA A 575 -1.06 18.53 -18.33
C ALA A 575 -2.45 19.16 -18.29
N PHE A 576 -3.22 18.83 -17.25
CA PHE A 576 -4.48 19.46 -16.89
C PHE A 576 -4.35 20.10 -15.51
N ALA A 577 -4.54 21.42 -15.46
CA ALA A 577 -4.77 22.17 -14.24
C ALA A 577 -6.25 22.13 -13.89
N MET A 578 -6.55 21.77 -12.64
CA MET A 578 -7.90 21.53 -12.15
C MET A 578 -8.45 22.72 -11.37
N TYR A 579 -9.75 22.96 -11.48
CA TYR A 579 -10.45 23.75 -10.47
C TYR A 579 -10.57 22.91 -9.17
N PRO A 580 -10.23 23.46 -7.99
CA PRO A 580 -10.28 22.70 -6.75
C PRO A 580 -11.71 22.30 -6.38
N THR A 581 -11.89 21.07 -5.90
CA THR A 581 -13.15 20.65 -5.28
C THR A 581 -13.44 21.53 -4.07
N THR A 582 -14.69 21.97 -3.91
CA THR A 582 -15.09 22.83 -2.79
C THR A 582 -15.39 22.00 -1.53
N LEU A 583 -15.33 22.64 -0.35
CA LEU A 583 -15.69 21.99 0.91
C LEU A 583 -17.15 21.51 0.90
N ASP A 584 -18.07 22.29 0.33
CA ASP A 584 -19.48 21.90 0.25
C ASP A 584 -19.68 20.69 -0.66
N GLN A 585 -18.97 20.59 -1.79
CA GLN A 585 -19.02 19.39 -2.63
C GLN A 585 -18.54 18.14 -1.88
N LEU A 586 -17.40 18.25 -1.17
CA LEU A 586 -16.88 17.16 -0.34
C LEU A 586 -17.92 16.71 0.70
N MET A 587 -18.48 17.66 1.45
CA MET A 587 -19.47 17.36 2.49
C MET A 587 -20.75 16.75 1.91
N ASN A 588 -21.28 17.30 0.82
CA ASN A 588 -22.49 16.80 0.18
C ASN A 588 -22.32 15.35 -0.34
N ILE A 589 -21.15 15.03 -0.91
CA ILE A 589 -20.83 13.66 -1.35
C ILE A 589 -20.76 12.71 -0.15
N ALA A 590 -20.09 13.15 0.92
CA ALA A 590 -19.96 12.36 2.14
C ALA A 590 -21.33 12.15 2.85
N ASP A 591 -22.20 13.16 2.83
CA ASP A 591 -23.57 13.10 3.36
C ASP A 591 -24.45 12.14 2.55
N ALA A 592 -24.26 12.08 1.23
CA ALA A 592 -24.88 11.11 0.34
C ALA A 592 -24.35 9.67 0.56
N GLY A 593 -23.26 9.49 1.31
CA GLY A 593 -22.58 8.20 1.47
C GLY A 593 -21.86 7.73 0.21
N GLU A 594 -21.57 8.65 -0.71
CA GLU A 594 -20.87 8.40 -1.96
C GLU A 594 -19.35 8.56 -1.78
N ILE A 595 -18.57 8.04 -2.74
CA ILE A 595 -17.12 8.07 -2.74
C ILE A 595 -16.61 8.92 -3.89
N MET A 596 -15.71 9.85 -3.59
CA MET A 596 -15.05 10.68 -4.60
C MET A 596 -14.04 9.85 -5.42
N PRO A 597 -13.75 10.26 -6.67
CA PRO A 597 -12.64 9.71 -7.43
C PRO A 597 -11.32 9.84 -6.65
N PRO A 598 -10.35 8.96 -6.90
CA PRO A 598 -9.04 9.06 -6.25
C PRO A 598 -8.36 10.40 -6.58
N LYS A 599 -7.62 10.95 -5.62
CA LYS A 599 -6.85 12.20 -5.80
C LYS A 599 -7.74 13.38 -6.21
N SER A 600 -8.91 13.51 -5.58
CA SER A 600 -9.86 14.62 -5.83
C SER A 600 -9.57 15.86 -4.98
N THR A 601 -9.02 15.68 -3.79
CA THR A 601 -8.81 16.77 -2.82
C THR A 601 -7.36 16.82 -2.36
N TRP A 602 -6.88 18.03 -2.06
CA TRP A 602 -5.57 18.27 -1.48
C TRP A 602 -5.67 19.32 -0.38
N PHE A 603 -5.41 18.93 0.87
CA PHE A 603 -5.36 19.84 2.01
C PHE A 603 -3.91 20.20 2.36
N GLU A 604 -3.65 21.47 2.63
CA GLU A 604 -2.39 22.00 3.20
C GLU A 604 -2.66 23.12 4.22
N PRO A 605 -1.75 23.32 5.20
CA PRO A 605 -0.57 22.51 5.51
C PRO A 605 -0.89 21.10 6.05
N LYS A 606 -0.01 20.12 5.80
CA LYS A 606 -0.09 18.79 6.45
C LYS A 606 0.05 18.91 7.97
N LEU A 607 -0.74 18.12 8.70
CA LEU A 607 -0.65 18.05 10.16
C LEU A 607 0.71 17.51 10.57
N ARG A 608 1.24 17.94 11.72
CA ARG A 608 2.52 17.47 12.23
C ARG A 608 2.30 16.33 13.22
N ASP A 609 3.06 15.26 13.05
CA ASP A 609 3.17 14.17 14.03
C ASP A 609 4.13 14.59 15.15
N GLY A 610 4.00 13.99 16.34
CA GLY A 610 4.91 14.20 17.47
C GLY A 610 4.70 15.46 18.32
N LEU A 611 3.82 16.39 17.90
CA LEU A 611 3.47 17.56 18.73
C LEU A 611 2.52 17.21 19.86
N LEU A 612 1.54 16.36 19.58
CA LEU A 612 0.52 15.89 20.52
C LEU A 612 0.21 14.44 20.15
N VAL A 613 0.45 13.52 21.08
CA VAL A 613 0.29 12.07 20.87
C VAL A 613 -0.70 11.52 21.89
N HIS A 614 -1.63 10.70 21.43
CA HIS A 614 -2.60 10.01 22.29
C HIS A 614 -2.14 8.56 22.50
N THR A 615 -1.85 8.18 23.74
CA THR A 615 -1.59 6.77 24.08
C THR A 615 -2.90 6.05 24.41
N LEU A 616 -2.92 4.72 24.31
CA LEU A 616 -4.14 3.92 24.39
C LEU A 616 -4.36 3.26 25.77
N ASP A 617 -3.56 3.62 26.77
CA ASP A 617 -3.48 3.01 28.10
C ASP A 617 -4.13 3.83 29.23
#